data_AF-K1YUW1-F1
#
_entry.id   AF-K1YUW1-F1
#
_cell.length_a   1.000
_cell.length_b   1.000
_cell.length_c   1.000
_cell.angle_alpha   90.00
_cell.angle_beta   90.00
_cell.angle_gamma   90.00
#
_symmetry.space_group_name_H-M   'P 1'
#
loop_
_entity.id
_entity.type
_entity.pdbx_description
1 polymer ?
#
loop_
_entity_poly.entity_id
_entity_poly.type
_entity_poly.pdbx_seq_one_letter_code
_entity_poly.pdbx_strand_id
1 'polypeptide(L)'
;MVKVSHKQLAHNDDKDILSGKVLQGMRGHSEEEQAAQIASQYGLSYVDLNIFPVGAEDMRTISEEDSRNFHVCVFQKAGKELRMGVVDPANERMLEYIEKIKNINGWQIHLYVISNT
;
A
#
# COMPACT_ATOMS: atom_id res chain seq x y z
N MET A 1 21.69 61.09 13.54
CA MET A 1 21.98 60.41 12.25
C MET A 1 23.14 59.45 12.47
N VAL A 2 22.89 58.15 12.67
CA VAL A 2 23.94 57.12 12.64
C VAL A 2 23.37 55.84 12.04
N LYS A 3 24.18 55.22 11.19
CA LYS A 3 23.91 54.17 10.21
C LYS A 3 23.89 52.76 10.81
N VAL A 4 22.99 51.95 10.24
CA VAL A 4 22.91 50.49 10.03
C VAL A 4 23.75 49.52 10.89
N SER A 5 23.13 48.42 11.29
CA SER A 5 23.79 47.11 11.22
C SER A 5 22.81 45.97 10.97
N HIS A 6 23.26 45.08 10.09
CA HIS A 6 22.56 44.01 9.39
C HIS A 6 22.92 42.68 10.06
N LYS A 7 21.95 41.94 10.62
CA LYS A 7 22.04 40.53 11.05
C LYS A 7 20.64 40.15 11.57
N GLN A 8 19.99 39.06 11.20
CA GLN A 8 20.52 37.74 10.91
C GLN A 8 19.43 36.94 10.16
N LEU A 9 19.67 36.59 8.89
CA LEU A 9 18.99 35.49 8.22
C LEU A 9 19.70 34.21 8.69
N ALA A 10 19.08 33.43 9.57
CA ALA A 10 19.59 32.12 9.94
C ALA A 10 18.44 31.17 10.27
N HIS A 11 18.23 30.22 9.34
CA HIS A 11 17.78 28.84 9.53
C HIS A 11 16.39 28.61 10.15
N ASN A 12 15.41 28.32 9.28
CA ASN A 12 14.13 27.69 9.64
C ASN A 12 13.88 26.40 8.84
N ASP A 13 14.89 25.83 8.17
CA ASP A 13 14.74 24.61 7.35
C ASP A 13 14.65 23.33 8.20
N ASP A 14 15.44 23.22 9.28
CA ASP A 14 15.50 21.98 10.08
C ASP A 14 14.18 21.64 10.79
N LYS A 15 13.40 22.65 11.19
CA LYS A 15 12.14 22.44 11.93
C LYS A 15 10.99 22.03 11.02
N ASP A 16 11.01 22.45 9.76
CA ASP A 16 10.02 22.07 8.75
C ASP A 16 10.25 20.63 8.28
N ILE A 17 11.51 20.24 8.07
CA ILE A 17 11.91 18.87 7.73
C ILE A 17 11.56 17.88 8.86
N LEU A 18 11.83 18.26 10.12
CA LEU A 18 11.47 17.43 11.28
C LEU A 18 9.96 17.32 11.48
N SER A 19 9.21 18.41 11.29
CA SER A 19 7.75 18.40 11.39
C SER A 19 7.12 17.56 10.30
N GLY A 20 7.59 17.69 9.05
CA GLY A 20 7.15 16.86 7.93
C GLY A 20 7.38 15.36 8.16
N LYS A 21 8.52 14.99 8.76
CA LYS A 21 8.86 13.60 9.07
C LYS A 21 7.98 12.99 10.16
N VAL A 22 7.67 13.76 11.21
CA VAL A 22 6.74 13.33 12.26
C VAL A 22 5.33 13.13 11.69
N LEU A 23 4.86 14.07 10.86
CA LEU A 23 3.55 13.98 10.21
C LEU A 23 3.45 12.82 9.21
N GLN A 24 4.54 12.45 8.56
CA GLN A 24 4.59 11.30 7.66
C GLN A 24 4.57 9.97 8.43
N GLY A 25 5.33 9.87 9.53
CA GLY A 25 5.32 8.69 10.39
C GLY A 25 3.96 8.42 11.05
N MET A 26 3.24 9.47 11.44
CA MET A 26 1.88 9.35 11.99
C MET A 26 0.87 8.87 10.94
N ARG A 27 1.06 9.24 9.66
CA ARG A 27 0.19 8.79 8.56
C ARG A 27 0.35 7.30 8.27
N GLY A 28 1.58 6.81 8.12
CA GLY A 28 1.84 5.39 7.87
C GLY A 28 1.26 4.49 8.97
N HIS A 29 1.46 4.86 10.24
CA HIS A 29 0.88 4.11 11.37
C HIS A 29 -0.66 4.09 11.35
N SER A 30 -1.30 5.16 10.89
CA SER A 30 -2.75 5.18 10.70
C SER A 30 -3.18 4.29 9.53
N GLU A 31 -2.45 4.28 8.42
CA GLU A 31 -2.79 3.47 7.24
C GLU A 31 -2.65 1.96 7.52
N GLU A 32 -1.61 1.54 8.23
CA GLU A 32 -1.43 0.17 8.69
C GLU A 32 -2.54 -0.27 9.67
N GLU A 33 -2.89 0.59 10.62
CA GLU A 33 -3.95 0.32 11.58
C GLU A 33 -5.33 0.24 10.89
N GLN A 34 -5.60 1.12 9.93
CA GLN A 34 -6.81 1.07 9.11
C GLN A 34 -6.86 -0.21 8.27
N ALA A 35 -5.77 -0.60 7.62
CA ALA A 35 -5.70 -1.84 6.85
C ALA A 35 -5.93 -3.07 7.74
N ALA A 36 -5.34 -3.11 8.94
CA ALA A 36 -5.56 -4.18 9.91
C ALA A 36 -7.02 -4.24 10.40
N GLN A 37 -7.64 -3.08 10.65
CA GLN A 37 -9.05 -3.00 11.02
C GLN A 37 -9.98 -3.48 9.90
N ILE A 38 -9.71 -3.08 8.65
CA ILE A 38 -10.44 -3.54 7.47
C ILE A 38 -10.28 -5.07 7.34
N ALA A 39 -9.07 -5.59 7.44
CA ALA A 39 -8.81 -7.04 7.42
C ALA A 39 -9.66 -7.77 8.47
N SER A 40 -9.66 -7.28 9.71
CA SER A 40 -10.44 -7.85 10.80
C SER A 40 -11.95 -7.75 10.58
N GLN A 41 -12.45 -6.68 9.96
CA GLN A 41 -13.87 -6.50 9.66
C GLN A 41 -14.36 -7.46 8.56
N TYR A 42 -13.54 -7.68 7.54
CA TYR A 42 -13.86 -8.56 6.42
C TYR A 42 -13.44 -10.02 6.64
N GLY A 43 -12.82 -10.34 7.79
CA GLY A 43 -12.30 -11.68 8.09
C GLY A 43 -11.11 -12.09 7.21
N LEU A 44 -10.40 -11.12 6.66
CA LEU A 44 -9.23 -11.30 5.80
C LEU A 44 -7.95 -11.18 6.63
N SER A 45 -6.86 -11.78 6.12
CA SER A 45 -5.54 -11.65 6.75
C SER A 45 -4.86 -10.37 6.27
N TYR A 46 -4.31 -9.59 7.19
CA TYR A 46 -3.44 -8.47 6.85
C TYR A 46 -2.02 -8.97 6.54
N VAL A 47 -1.40 -8.44 5.48
CA VAL A 47 0.00 -8.70 5.15
C VAL A 47 0.70 -7.38 4.85
N ASP A 48 1.89 -7.20 5.41
CA ASP A 48 2.74 -6.07 5.09
C ASP A 48 3.73 -6.47 3.99
N LEU A 49 3.68 -5.77 2.85
CA LEU A 49 4.54 -6.05 1.69
C LEU A 49 5.94 -5.44 1.81
N ASN A 50 6.19 -4.58 2.82
CA ASN A 50 7.51 -4.01 3.07
C ASN A 50 8.42 -5.05 3.73
N ILE A 51 7.87 -5.88 4.61
CA ILE A 51 8.59 -7.01 5.23
C ILE A 51 8.54 -8.30 4.41
N PHE A 52 7.55 -8.44 3.51
CA PHE A 52 7.36 -9.67 2.76
C PHE A 52 8.15 -9.66 1.44
N PRO A 53 9.04 -10.62 1.19
CA PRO A 53 9.78 -10.68 -0.07
C PRO A 53 8.85 -11.06 -1.22
N VAL A 54 8.70 -10.16 -2.19
CA VAL A 54 7.88 -10.38 -3.40
C VAL A 54 8.76 -10.71 -4.60
N GLY A 55 8.40 -11.75 -5.34
CA GLY A 55 9.09 -12.14 -6.57
C GLY A 55 8.61 -11.31 -7.77
N ALA A 56 9.55 -10.88 -8.62
CA ALA A 56 9.20 -10.18 -9.86
C ALA A 56 8.38 -11.04 -10.84
N GLU A 57 8.53 -12.37 -10.75
CA GLU A 57 7.74 -13.31 -11.56
C GLU A 57 6.29 -13.42 -11.10
N ASP A 58 6.05 -13.29 -9.79
CA ASP A 58 4.72 -13.28 -9.19
C ASP A 58 3.93 -12.04 -9.64
N MET A 59 4.59 -10.87 -9.62
CA MET A 59 3.99 -9.59 -10.04
C MET A 59 3.55 -9.58 -11.50
N ARG A 60 4.24 -10.31 -12.39
CA ARG A 60 3.85 -10.44 -13.82
C ARG A 60 2.55 -11.22 -14.04
N THR A 61 1.96 -11.78 -12.99
CA THR A 61 0.70 -12.52 -13.10
C THR A 61 -0.48 -11.60 -13.45
N ILE A 62 -0.42 -10.33 -13.04
CA ILE A 62 -1.40 -9.31 -13.39
C ILE A 62 -0.71 -8.15 -14.13
N SER A 63 -1.45 -7.46 -14.99
CA SER A 63 -0.95 -6.26 -15.65
C SER A 63 -0.83 -5.11 -14.65
N GLU A 64 0.17 -4.25 -14.81
CA GLU A 64 0.32 -3.05 -13.98
C GLU A 64 -0.92 -2.15 -14.07
N GLU A 65 -1.54 -2.07 -15.25
CA GLU A 65 -2.77 -1.30 -15.47
C GLU A 65 -3.91 -1.79 -14.56
N ASP A 66 -4.20 -3.09 -14.58
CA ASP A 66 -5.22 -3.70 -13.72
C ASP A 66 -4.86 -3.55 -12.23
N SER A 67 -3.59 -3.77 -11.88
CA SER A 67 -3.07 -3.61 -10.52
C SER A 67 -3.36 -2.21 -9.97
N ARG A 68 -3.07 -1.17 -10.76
CA ARG A 68 -3.30 0.24 -10.40
C ARG A 68 -4.78 0.61 -10.42
N ASN A 69 -5.57 0.05 -11.32
CA ASN A 69 -6.99 0.37 -11.45
C ASN A 69 -7.82 -0.21 -10.29
N PHE A 70 -7.48 -1.43 -9.85
CA PHE A 70 -8.18 -2.14 -8.79
C PHE A 70 -7.48 -2.07 -7.42
N HIS A 71 -6.32 -1.43 -7.32
CA HIS A 71 -5.48 -1.39 -6.12
C HIS A 71 -5.21 -2.79 -5.55
N VAL A 72 -4.84 -3.71 -6.44
CA VAL A 72 -4.53 -5.11 -6.14
C VAL A 72 -3.10 -5.45 -6.55
N CYS A 73 -2.44 -6.31 -5.80
CA CYS A 73 -1.09 -6.76 -6.11
C CYS A 73 -0.96 -8.26 -5.88
N VAL A 74 -0.34 -8.98 -6.81
CA VAL A 74 0.07 -10.37 -6.59
C VAL A 74 1.45 -10.36 -5.96
N PHE A 75 1.56 -10.88 -4.74
CA PHE A 75 2.83 -10.94 -4.03
C PHE A 75 3.41 -12.36 -3.94
N GLN A 76 2.60 -13.40 -4.19
CA GLN A 76 3.06 -14.78 -4.20
C GLN A 76 2.18 -15.66 -5.08
N LYS A 77 2.81 -16.53 -5.88
CA LYS A 77 2.18 -17.58 -6.68
C LYS A 77 2.79 -18.93 -6.35
N ALA A 78 1.98 -19.84 -5.82
CA ALA A 78 2.35 -21.21 -5.53
C ALA A 78 1.56 -22.18 -6.44
N GLY A 79 2.07 -22.39 -7.65
CA GLY A 79 1.46 -23.30 -8.64
C GLY A 79 0.09 -22.81 -9.10
N LYS A 80 -0.98 -23.36 -8.51
CA LYS A 80 -2.37 -22.95 -8.77
C LYS A 80 -2.92 -21.99 -7.72
N GLU A 81 -2.20 -21.78 -6.62
CA GLU A 81 -2.60 -20.84 -5.58
C GLU A 81 -1.96 -19.48 -5.83
N LEU A 82 -2.76 -18.43 -5.71
CA LEU A 82 -2.36 -17.06 -5.97
C LEU A 82 -2.74 -16.22 -4.76
N ARG A 83 -1.76 -15.56 -4.14
CA ARG A 83 -1.99 -14.66 -3.01
C ARG A 83 -1.97 -13.22 -3.51
N MET A 84 -3.09 -12.55 -3.29
CA MET A 84 -3.29 -11.16 -3.70
C MET A 84 -3.47 -10.28 -2.49
N GLY A 85 -2.71 -9.20 -2.46
CA GLY A 85 -2.92 -8.07 -1.58
C GLY A 85 -3.94 -7.11 -2.19
N VAL A 86 -4.90 -6.66 -1.40
CA VAL A 86 -5.89 -5.66 -1.76
C VAL A 86 -5.87 -4.54 -0.72
N VAL A 87 -5.96 -3.30 -1.16
CA VAL A 87 -6.05 -2.16 -0.23
C VAL A 87 -7.47 -2.02 0.30
N ASP A 88 -8.46 -2.16 -0.59
CA ASP A 88 -9.87 -1.93 -0.28
C ASP A 88 -10.74 -3.13 -0.71
N PRO A 89 -11.11 -4.04 0.20
CA PRO A 89 -11.95 -5.20 -0.10
C PRO A 89 -13.41 -4.84 -0.38
N ALA A 90 -13.82 -3.57 -0.21
CA ALA A 90 -15.17 -3.10 -0.49
C ALA A 90 -15.42 -2.81 -1.98
N ASN A 91 -14.37 -2.77 -2.80
CA ASN A 91 -14.50 -2.43 -4.21
C ASN A 91 -15.10 -3.57 -5.04
N GLU A 92 -16.36 -3.43 -5.44
CA GLU A 92 -17.10 -4.43 -6.23
C GLU A 92 -16.41 -4.75 -7.56
N ARG A 93 -15.81 -3.75 -8.24
CA ARG A 93 -15.12 -4.00 -9.52
C ARG A 93 -13.89 -4.89 -9.36
N MET A 94 -13.22 -4.78 -8.21
CA MET A 94 -12.07 -5.60 -7.88
C MET A 94 -12.49 -7.04 -7.61
N LEU A 95 -13.60 -7.25 -6.91
CA LEU A 95 -14.21 -8.56 -6.71
C LEU A 95 -14.58 -9.21 -8.05
N GLU A 96 -15.23 -8.48 -8.95
CA GLU A 96 -15.55 -8.96 -10.31
C GLU A 96 -14.30 -9.34 -11.10
N TYR A 97 -13.22 -8.55 -10.99
CA TYR A 97 -11.94 -8.84 -11.65
C TYR A 97 -11.33 -10.13 -11.10
N ILE A 98 -11.29 -10.29 -9.78
CA ILE A 98 -10.79 -11.49 -9.10
C ILE A 98 -11.57 -12.73 -9.53
N GLU A 99 -12.89 -12.64 -9.59
CA GLU A 99 -13.72 -13.75 -10.05
C GLU A 99 -13.45 -14.11 -11.53
N LYS A 100 -13.27 -13.11 -12.40
CA LYS A 100 -12.90 -13.34 -13.80
C LYS A 100 -11.58 -14.08 -13.92
N ILE A 101 -10.51 -13.61 -13.29
CA ILE A 101 -9.19 -14.25 -13.36
C ILE A 101 -9.20 -15.64 -12.70
N LYS A 102 -10.00 -15.84 -11.64
CA LYS A 102 -10.23 -17.14 -11.02
C LYS A 102 -10.82 -18.13 -12.02
N ASN A 103 -11.82 -17.71 -12.78
CA ASN A 103 -12.57 -18.55 -13.70
C ASN A 103 -11.78 -18.84 -14.99
N ILE A 104 -11.11 -17.81 -15.55
CA ILE A 104 -10.33 -17.94 -16.78
C ILE A 104 -9.12 -18.85 -16.58
N ASN A 105 -8.41 -18.71 -15.46
CA ASN A 105 -7.15 -19.41 -15.23
C ASN A 105 -7.28 -20.64 -14.32
N GLY A 106 -8.42 -20.83 -13.65
CA GLY A 106 -8.64 -21.91 -12.70
C GLY A 106 -7.74 -21.84 -11.46
N TRP A 107 -7.33 -20.63 -11.07
CA TRP A 107 -6.46 -20.40 -9.91
C TRP A 107 -7.25 -20.28 -8.60
N GLN A 108 -6.63 -20.68 -7.49
CA GLN A 108 -7.15 -20.49 -6.14
C GLN A 108 -6.61 -19.17 -5.59
N ILE A 109 -7.48 -18.16 -5.50
CA ILE A 109 -7.08 -16.82 -5.09
C ILE A 109 -7.33 -16.66 -3.60
N HIS A 110 -6.29 -16.29 -2.86
CA HIS A 110 -6.35 -15.94 -1.45
C HIS A 110 -6.15 -14.44 -1.31
N LEU A 111 -7.14 -13.78 -0.69
CA LEU A 111 -7.13 -12.32 -0.51
C LEU A 111 -6.53 -11.96 0.83
N TYR A 112 -5.64 -10.98 0.79
CA TYR A 112 -4.98 -10.38 1.94
C TYR A 112 -5.18 -8.88 1.86
N VAL A 113 -5.37 -8.23 3.01
CA VAL A 113 -5.41 -6.77 3.04
C VAL A 113 -3.99 -6.26 3.18
N ILE A 114 -3.62 -5.26 2.38
CA ILE A 114 -2.32 -4.60 2.41
C ILE A 114 -2.49 -3.13 2.73
N SER A 115 -1.50 -2.54 3.40
CA SER A 115 -1.42 -1.09 3.59
C SER A 115 -1.05 -0.41 2.27
N ASN A 116 -1.68 0.73 1.99
CA ASN A 116 -1.20 1.66 0.98
C ASN A 116 -0.10 2.49 1.67
N THR A 117 1.11 2.51 1.12
CA THR A 117 2.27 3.25 1.64
C THR A 117 2.94 4.00 0.51
#